data_AF-A0A314KX65-F1
#
_entry.id   AF-A0A314KX65-F1
#
_cell.length_a   1.000
_cell.length_b   1.000
_cell.length_c   1.000
_cell.angle_alpha   90.00
_cell.angle_beta   90.00
_cell.angle_gamma   90.00
#
_symmetry.space_group_name_H-M   'P 1'
#
loop_
_entity.id
_entity.type
_entity.pdbx_description
1 polymer ?
#
loop_
_entity_poly.entity_id
_entity_poly.type
_entity_poly.pdbx_seq_one_letter_code
_entity_poly.pdbx_strand_id
1 'polypeptide(L)'
;MLERVLQNQEKSDTSMRNMTELVGSYTASIQKLEMEMRDLSREQNLKQKGTLPSDTIVNPKGSGSGPTSHIMEITTRSGKVLQGESEQVGEVEES
;
A
#
# COMPACT_ATOMS: atom_id res chain seq x y z
N MET A 1 -43.25 -13.83 -47.57
CA MET A 1 -41.87 -13.28 -47.52
C MET A 1 -41.81 -12.06 -46.61
N LEU A 2 -42.66 -11.05 -46.84
CA LEU A 2 -42.72 -9.80 -46.06
C LEU A 2 -42.91 -10.00 -44.54
N GLU A 3 -43.80 -10.91 -44.14
CA GLU A 3 -44.10 -11.14 -42.72
C GLU A 3 -42.88 -11.64 -41.90
N ARG A 4 -42.05 -12.51 -42.48
CA ARG A 4 -40.78 -12.92 -41.85
C ARG A 4 -39.79 -11.76 -41.73
N VAL A 5 -39.80 -10.83 -42.69
CA VAL A 5 -38.94 -9.64 -42.65
C VAL A 5 -39.37 -8.72 -41.50
N LEU A 6 -40.68 -8.47 -41.37
CA LEU A 6 -41.23 -7.65 -40.28
C LEU A 6 -40.93 -8.25 -38.91
N GLN A 7 -41.14 -9.56 -38.73
CA GLN A 7 -40.87 -10.23 -37.47
C GLN A 7 -39.36 -10.20 -37.10
N ASN A 8 -38.48 -10.33 -38.08
CA ASN A 8 -37.04 -10.23 -37.84
C ASN A 8 -36.61 -8.81 -37.48
N GLN A 9 -37.25 -7.79 -38.08
CA GLN A 9 -37.01 -6.40 -37.72
C GLN A 9 -37.40 -6.14 -36.25
N GLU A 10 -38.59 -6.56 -35.83
CA GLU A 10 -39.05 -6.39 -34.45
C GLU A 10 -38.13 -7.07 -33.43
N LYS A 11 -37.65 -8.29 -33.75
CA LYS A 11 -36.67 -9.01 -32.93
C LYS A 11 -35.34 -8.27 -32.84
N SER A 12 -34.85 -7.74 -33.97
CA SER A 12 -33.62 -6.97 -34.02
C SER A 12 -33.75 -5.68 -33.19
N ASP A 13 -34.84 -4.94 -33.34
CA ASP A 13 -35.09 -3.71 -32.60
C ASP A 13 -35.18 -3.96 -31.09
N THR A 14 -35.85 -5.03 -30.70
CA THR A 14 -35.92 -5.45 -29.29
C THR A 14 -34.54 -5.82 -28.75
N SER A 15 -33.76 -6.60 -29.52
CA SER A 15 -32.39 -6.96 -29.15
C SER A 15 -31.50 -5.71 -28.97
N MET A 16 -31.62 -4.74 -29.86
CA MET A 16 -30.88 -3.46 -29.78
C MET A 16 -31.25 -2.66 -28.52
N ARG A 17 -32.53 -2.60 -28.16
CA ARG A 17 -32.97 -1.96 -26.91
C ARG A 17 -32.39 -2.66 -25.69
N ASN A 18 -32.47 -3.99 -25.63
CA ASN A 18 -31.93 -4.79 -24.53
C ASN A 18 -30.41 -4.60 -24.40
N MET A 19 -29.68 -4.56 -25.51
CA MET A 19 -28.23 -4.30 -25.50
C MET A 19 -27.91 -2.89 -24.99
N THR A 20 -28.71 -1.89 -25.36
CA THR A 20 -28.53 -0.51 -24.90
C THR A 20 -28.76 -0.42 -23.39
N GLU A 21 -29.81 -1.05 -22.89
CA GLU A 21 -30.11 -1.11 -21.45
C GLU A 21 -29.01 -1.83 -20.67
N LEU A 22 -28.53 -2.96 -21.19
CA LEU A 22 -27.45 -3.74 -20.58
C LEU A 22 -26.16 -2.90 -20.47
N VAL A 23 -25.75 -2.24 -21.55
CA VAL A 23 -24.57 -1.34 -21.54
C VAL A 23 -24.77 -0.19 -20.55
N GLY A 24 -25.99 0.38 -20.48
CA GLY A 24 -26.33 1.41 -19.50
C GLY A 24 -26.18 0.91 -18.06
N SER A 25 -26.70 -0.28 -17.75
CA SER A 25 -26.61 -0.91 -16.43
C SER A 25 -25.17 -1.18 -15.99
N TYR A 26 -24.33 -1.67 -16.91
CA TYR A 26 -22.92 -1.92 -16.63
C TYR A 26 -22.16 -0.61 -16.44
N THR A 27 -22.46 0.41 -17.24
CA THR A 27 -21.85 1.74 -17.08
C THR A 27 -22.12 2.31 -15.69
N ALA A 28 -23.37 2.27 -15.23
CA ALA A 28 -23.75 2.72 -13.89
C ALA A 28 -23.08 1.87 -12.78
N SER A 29 -23.01 0.56 -12.97
CA SER A 29 -22.39 -0.36 -12.00
C SER A 29 -20.87 -0.13 -11.89
N ILE A 30 -20.18 0.12 -13.01
CA ILE A 30 -18.75 0.43 -13.03
C ILE A 30 -18.50 1.76 -12.32
N GLN A 31 -19.27 2.81 -12.64
CA GLN A 31 -19.13 4.12 -11.98
C GLN A 31 -19.33 4.04 -10.47
N LYS A 32 -20.29 3.23 -10.02
CA LYS A 32 -20.52 2.97 -8.60
C LYS A 32 -19.30 2.30 -7.96
N LEU A 33 -18.76 1.25 -8.59
CA LEU A 33 -17.59 0.54 -8.08
C LEU A 33 -16.35 1.45 -8.02
N GLU A 34 -16.12 2.28 -9.03
CA GLU A 34 -15.02 3.26 -9.05
C GLU A 34 -15.10 4.23 -7.88
N MET A 35 -16.31 4.71 -7.57
CA MET A 35 -16.54 5.61 -6.44
C MET A 35 -16.27 4.92 -5.10
N GLU A 36 -16.78 3.69 -4.90
CA GLU A 36 -16.54 2.90 -3.69
C GLU A 36 -15.04 2.59 -3.51
N MET A 37 -14.34 2.19 -4.56
CA MET A 37 -12.88 1.94 -4.49
C MET A 37 -12.08 3.20 -4.15
N ARG A 38 -12.52 4.36 -4.66
CA ARG A 38 -11.88 5.65 -4.36
C ARG A 38 -12.08 6.06 -2.90
N ASP A 39 -13.27 5.85 -2.36
CA ASP A 39 -13.57 6.10 -0.93
C ASP A 39 -12.78 5.18 -0.02
N LEU A 40 -12.77 3.87 -0.32
CA LEU A 40 -11.99 2.88 0.42
C LEU A 40 -10.49 3.21 0.40
N SER A 41 -9.97 3.59 -0.77
CA SER A 41 -8.57 3.99 -0.91
C SER A 41 -8.25 5.21 -0.04
N ARG A 42 -9.13 6.22 0.00
CA ARG A 42 -8.96 7.39 0.87
C ARG A 42 -8.95 7.01 2.35
N GLU A 43 -9.86 6.15 2.78
CA GLU A 43 -9.98 5.74 4.18
C GLU A 43 -8.79 4.88 4.64
N GLN A 44 -8.40 3.88 3.83
CA GLN A 44 -7.30 2.96 4.17
C GLN A 44 -5.91 3.58 3.99
N ASN A 45 -5.76 4.51 3.04
CA ASN A 45 -4.49 5.17 2.77
C ASN A 45 -4.41 6.57 3.41
N LEU A 46 -5.10 6.78 4.53
CA LEU A 46 -4.78 7.84 5.49
C LEU A 46 -3.38 7.57 6.05
N LYS A 47 -2.35 7.81 5.25
CA LYS A 47 -0.97 7.86 5.74
C LYS A 47 -0.94 9.01 6.73
N GLN A 48 -0.69 8.71 8.00
CA GLN A 48 -0.37 9.71 9.00
C GLN A 48 0.76 10.56 8.42
N LYS A 49 0.48 11.84 8.10
CA LYS A 49 1.52 12.76 7.63
C LYS A 49 2.64 12.71 8.65
N GLY A 50 3.84 12.41 8.17
CA GLY A 50 4.94 11.91 8.96
C GLY A 50 5.12 12.62 10.30
N THR A 51 5.14 11.82 11.34
CA THR A 51 6.09 12.00 12.43
C THR A 51 6.63 10.62 12.68
N LEU A 52 7.72 10.28 11.97
CA LEU A 52 8.57 9.24 12.51
C LEU A 52 9.04 9.78 13.86
N PRO A 53 8.75 9.15 15.01
CA PRO A 53 9.47 9.47 16.23
C PRO A 53 10.89 8.94 16.01
N SER A 54 11.74 9.79 15.43
CA SER A 54 13.16 9.53 15.39
C SER A 54 13.66 9.76 16.80
N ASP A 55 13.73 8.71 17.60
CA ASP A 55 14.51 8.77 18.82
C ASP A 55 15.99 8.80 18.41
N THR A 56 16.54 10.01 18.25
CA THR A 56 17.97 10.20 18.01
C THR A 56 18.70 9.83 19.29
N ILE A 57 19.33 8.65 19.30
CA ILE A 57 20.22 8.24 20.38
C ILE A 57 21.65 8.61 19.98
N VAL A 58 22.28 9.49 20.76
CA VAL A 58 23.70 9.85 20.60
C VAL A 58 24.54 8.66 21.06
N ASN A 59 25.38 8.09 20.19
CA ASN A 59 26.30 7.03 20.56
C ASN A 59 27.33 7.56 21.59
N PRO A 60 27.36 7.06 22.84
CA PRO A 60 28.29 7.56 23.85
C PRO A 60 29.74 7.09 23.63
N LYS A 61 30.02 6.18 22.68
CA LYS A 61 31.39 5.65 22.44
C LYS A 61 32.36 6.61 21.74
N GLY A 62 32.07 7.91 21.73
CA GLY A 62 33.02 8.96 21.40
C GLY A 62 33.79 9.45 22.63
N SER A 63 34.55 8.58 23.32
CA SER A 63 35.44 9.01 24.42
C SER A 63 36.77 9.59 23.93
N GLY A 64 36.91 9.93 22.65
CA GLY A 64 38.14 10.46 22.07
C GLY A 64 38.12 11.98 21.95
N SER A 65 38.88 12.67 22.80
CA SER A 65 39.26 14.08 22.63
C SER A 65 40.25 14.21 21.45
N GLY A 66 39.79 14.00 20.22
CA GLY A 66 40.63 14.07 19.02
C GLY A 66 39.88 14.54 17.76
N PRO A 67 40.58 15.04 16.72
CA PRO A 67 39.97 15.75 15.59
C PRO A 67 39.05 14.92 14.68
N THR A 68 38.94 13.61 14.91
CA THR A 68 38.16 12.63 14.14
C THR A 68 37.04 12.00 14.96
N SER A 69 36.44 12.74 15.89
CA SER A 69 35.23 12.32 16.61
C SER A 69 34.01 12.33 15.69
N HIS A 70 33.89 11.35 14.79
CA HIS A 70 32.70 11.20 13.96
C HIS A 70 31.59 10.57 14.80
N ILE A 71 30.56 11.36 15.11
CA ILE A 71 29.30 10.85 15.66
C ILE A 71 28.57 10.15 14.52
N MET A 72 28.52 8.81 14.56
CA MET A 72 27.61 8.07 13.68
C MET A 72 26.23 8.01 14.34
N GLU A 73 25.25 8.65 13.71
CA GLU A 73 23.84 8.54 14.04
C GLU A 73 23.27 7.29 13.37
N ILE A 74 22.76 6.34 14.16
CA ILE A 74 22.13 5.11 13.65
C ILE A 74 20.62 5.25 13.80
N THR A 75 19.92 5.33 12.67
CA THR A 75 18.46 5.36 12.63
C THR A 75 17.91 3.93 12.51
N THR A 76 17.28 3.40 13.56
CA THR A 76 16.67 2.06 13.49
C THR A 76 15.17 2.17 13.20
N ARG A 77 14.70 1.39 12.21
CA ARG A 77 13.27 1.23 11.93
C ARG A 77 12.76 0.03 12.72
N SER A 78 11.71 0.25 13.51
CA SER A 78 11.09 -0.68 14.48
C SER A 78 11.67 -0.52 15.88
N GLY A 79 10.80 -0.22 16.85
CA GLY A 79 11.08 0.06 18.26
C GLY A 79 11.60 -1.13 19.06
N LYS A 80 12.61 -1.82 18.53
CA LYS A 80 13.44 -2.78 19.25
C LYS A 80 14.60 -2.02 19.88
N VAL A 81 14.64 -1.99 21.21
CA VAL A 81 15.83 -1.57 21.95
C VAL A 81 16.93 -2.57 21.58
N LEU A 82 17.99 -2.11 20.92
CA LEU A 82 19.19 -2.93 20.73
C LEU A 82 19.87 -3.01 22.10
N GLN A 83 19.48 -4.00 22.90
CA GLN A 83 20.20 -4.36 24.11
C GLN A 83 21.58 -4.83 23.66
N GLY A 84 22.62 -4.08 24.01
CA GLY A 84 23.99 -4.37 23.61
C GLY A 84 24.41 -5.74 24.07
N GLU A 85 24.54 -6.67 23.14
CA GLU A 85 25.18 -7.97 23.35
C GLU A 85 26.68 -7.75 23.41
N SER A 86 27.15 -7.17 24.51
CA SER A 86 28.55 -7.16 24.88
C SER A 86 28.72 -7.90 26.19
N GLU A 87 28.28 -9.17 26.19
CA GLU A 87 28.65 -10.23 27.14
C GLU A 87 28.16 -11.58 26.61
N GLN A 88 28.68 -12.02 25.46
CA GLN A 88 28.75 -13.45 25.16
C GLN A 88 30.23 -13.84 25.10
N VAL A 89 30.72 -14.35 26.22
CA VAL A 89 31.99 -15.08 26.33
C VAL A 89 31.83 -16.36 25.52
N GLY A 90 32.42 -16.41 24.33
CA GLY A 90 32.67 -17.67 23.64
C GLY A 90 33.89 -18.32 24.26
N GLU A 91 33.68 -19.30 25.14
CA GLU A 91 34.74 -20.23 25.55
C GLU A 91 35.22 -20.98 24.29
N VAL A 92 36.52 -20.83 23.98
CA VAL A 92 37.23 -21.73 23.08
C VAL A 92 38.11 -22.59 23.98
N GLU A 93 37.66 -23.81 24.28
CA GLU A 93 38.52 -24.82 24.89
C GLU A 93 39.50 -25.36 23.84
N GLU A 94 40.79 -25.36 24.21
CA GLU A 94 41.88 -25.98 23.47
C GLU A 94 42.24 -27.32 24.14
N SER A 95 41.97 -28.45 23.46
CA SER A 95 42.69 -29.74 23.56
C SER A 95 42.35 -30.64 22.38
#